data_AF-A0A4Q6G6T7-F1
#
_entry.id   AF-A0A4Q6G6T7-F1
#
_cell.length_a   1.000
_cell.length_b   1.000
_cell.length_c   1.000
_cell.angle_alpha   90.00
_cell.angle_beta   90.00
_cell.angle_gamma   90.00
#
_symmetry.space_group_name_H-M   'P 1'
#
loop_
_entity.id
_entity.type
_entity.pdbx_description
1 polymer ?
#
loop_
_entity_poly.entity_id
_entity_poly.type
_entity_poly.pdbx_seq_one_letter_code
_entity_poly.pdbx_strand_id
1 'polypeptide(L)'
;MRVLLSSILLALTLAGPAHAADGAATTGARAADVAAIQSVVEQFKAAIIARDGKTLGSLFLPDHNSWLSVADDAVWAKVKARHPNARKVHPSTWKEFAQFVQTSEKPIEERFYNVRIDT
;
A
#
# COMPACT_ATOMS: atom_id res chain seq x y z
N MET A 1 53.93 3.20 31.41
CA MET A 1 52.48 2.94 31.20
C MET A 1 51.66 4.17 30.78
N ARG A 2 51.99 5.41 31.18
CA ARG A 2 51.19 6.61 30.81
C ARG A 2 51.29 7.03 29.32
N VAL A 3 52.41 6.74 28.65
CA VAL A 3 52.62 7.11 27.23
C VAL A 3 51.87 6.17 26.27
N LEU A 4 51.72 4.89 26.62
CA LEU A 4 50.96 3.91 25.82
C LEU A 4 49.44 4.14 25.86
N LEU A 5 48.91 4.73 26.92
CA LEU A 5 47.48 5.09 26.99
C LEU A 5 47.13 6.30 26.11
N SER A 6 48.10 7.17 25.83
CA SER A 6 47.85 8.39 25.03
C SER A 6 47.72 8.10 23.54
N SER A 7 48.35 7.02 23.05
CA SER A 7 48.32 6.63 21.63
C SER A 7 47.01 5.94 21.21
N ILE A 8 46.25 5.37 22.15
CA ILE A 8 44.97 4.69 21.86
C ILE A 8 43.84 5.71 21.72
N LEU A 9 43.91 6.85 22.41
CA LEU A 9 42.91 7.91 22.37
C LEU A 9 42.95 8.73 21.07
N LEU A 10 44.10 8.77 20.37
CA LEU A 10 44.24 9.50 19.11
C LEU A 10 43.77 8.68 17.88
N ALA A 11 43.60 7.36 18.01
CA ALA A 11 43.15 6.50 16.93
C ALA A 11 41.62 6.42 16.79
N LEU A 12 40.86 6.88 17.80
CA LEU A 12 39.38 6.85 17.78
C LEU A 12 38.74 8.07 17.07
N THR A 13 39.50 9.10 16.72
CA THR A 13 38.94 10.34 16.15
C THR A 13 38.90 10.38 14.62
N LEU A 14 39.46 9.38 13.93
CA LEU A 14 39.39 9.27 12.47
C LEU A 14 38.24 8.38 11.95
N ALA A 15 37.46 7.76 12.83
CA ALA A 15 36.17 7.17 12.48
C ALA A 15 35.12 8.30 12.42
N GLY A 16 35.26 9.20 11.43
CA GLY A 16 34.22 10.17 11.12
C GLY A 16 32.91 9.45 10.80
N PRO A 17 31.75 10.05 11.10
CA PRO A 17 30.46 9.44 10.81
C PRO A 17 30.35 9.19 9.29
N ALA A 18 30.42 7.93 8.89
CA ALA A 18 30.20 7.49 7.51
C ALA A 18 28.72 7.58 7.09
N HIS A 19 27.97 8.57 7.59
CA HIS A 19 26.53 8.76 7.36
C HIS A 19 26.28 9.98 6.46
N ALA A 20 27.20 10.27 5.53
CA ALA A 20 27.08 11.43 4.64
C ALA A 20 27.34 11.09 3.15
N ALA A 21 27.29 9.81 2.78
CA ALA A 21 27.34 9.38 1.38
C ALA A 21 26.00 8.83 0.86
N ASP A 22 24.94 8.87 1.65
CA ASP A 22 23.65 8.29 1.27
C ASP A 22 22.87 9.14 0.27
N GLY A 23 23.12 10.45 0.12
CA GLY A 23 22.26 11.35 -0.66
C GLY A 23 22.07 10.99 -2.15
N ALA A 24 23.10 10.48 -2.83
CA ALA A 24 23.03 10.13 -4.25
C ALA A 24 22.45 8.72 -4.49
N ALA A 25 22.81 7.74 -3.65
CA ALA A 25 22.29 6.38 -3.71
C ALA A 25 20.82 6.32 -3.25
N THR A 26 20.44 7.10 -2.22
CA THR A 26 19.06 7.22 -1.74
C THR A 26 18.15 7.93 -2.72
N THR A 27 18.62 8.93 -3.47
CA THR A 27 17.78 9.59 -4.49
C THR A 27 17.40 8.62 -5.62
N GLY A 28 18.35 7.78 -6.07
CA GLY A 28 18.09 6.75 -7.09
C GLY A 28 17.16 5.65 -6.58
N ALA A 29 17.39 5.15 -5.36
CA ALA A 29 16.50 4.17 -4.72
C ALA A 29 15.08 4.74 -4.51
N ARG A 30 14.97 5.99 -4.04
CA ARG A 30 13.69 6.70 -3.86
C ARG A 30 12.92 6.83 -5.16
N ALA A 31 13.60 7.19 -6.26
CA ALA A 31 12.96 7.28 -7.57
C ALA A 31 12.46 5.92 -8.07
N ALA A 32 13.21 4.84 -7.83
CA ALA A 32 12.79 3.48 -8.16
C ALA A 32 11.57 3.03 -7.34
N ASP A 33 11.54 3.33 -6.04
CA ASP A 33 10.40 3.03 -5.17
C ASP A 33 9.14 3.78 -5.61
N VAL A 34 9.26 5.08 -5.91
CA VAL A 34 8.15 5.88 -6.45
C VAL A 34 7.63 5.26 -7.76
N ALA A 35 8.51 4.89 -8.68
CA ALA A 35 8.11 4.26 -9.94
C ALA A 35 7.43 2.90 -9.72
N ALA A 36 7.92 2.09 -8.77
CA ALA A 36 7.32 0.81 -8.41
C ALA A 36 5.91 0.99 -7.83
N ILE A 37 5.71 1.94 -6.92
CA ILE A 37 4.40 2.25 -6.35
C ILE A 37 3.44 2.76 -7.43
N GLN A 38 3.88 3.64 -8.32
CA GLN A 38 3.08 4.10 -9.45
C GLN A 38 2.65 2.93 -10.36
N SER A 39 3.57 2.01 -10.64
CA SER A 39 3.27 0.82 -11.43
C SER A 39 2.19 -0.06 -10.78
N VAL A 40 2.24 -0.26 -9.46
CA VAL A 40 1.20 -1.00 -8.73
C VAL A 40 -0.16 -0.29 -8.84
N VAL A 41 -0.19 1.03 -8.67
CA VAL A 41 -1.43 1.83 -8.77
C VAL A 41 -2.05 1.72 -10.16
N GLU A 42 -1.25 1.86 -11.22
CA GLU A 42 -1.76 1.77 -12.59
C GLU A 42 -2.23 0.35 -12.95
N GLN A 43 -1.51 -0.69 -12.51
CA GLN A 43 -1.95 -2.08 -12.69
C GLN A 43 -3.26 -2.36 -11.96
N PHE A 44 -3.41 -1.85 -10.73
CA PHE A 44 -4.63 -1.99 -9.95
C PHE A 44 -5.83 -1.35 -10.65
N LYS A 45 -5.68 -0.11 -11.11
CA LYS A 45 -6.70 0.62 -11.86
C LYS A 45 -7.07 -0.09 -13.17
N ALA A 46 -6.08 -0.52 -13.94
CA ALA A 46 -6.29 -1.24 -15.20
C ALA A 46 -7.06 -2.54 -14.97
N ALA A 47 -6.71 -3.30 -13.93
CA ALA A 47 -7.38 -4.55 -13.60
C ALA A 47 -8.85 -4.36 -13.21
N ILE A 48 -9.19 -3.29 -12.47
CA ILE A 48 -10.59 -2.95 -12.15
C ILE A 48 -11.39 -2.62 -13.42
N ILE A 49 -10.85 -1.76 -14.29
CA ILE A 49 -11.52 -1.35 -15.53
C ILE A 49 -11.74 -2.56 -16.45
N ALA A 50 -10.73 -3.42 -16.57
CA ALA A 50 -10.78 -4.63 -17.39
C ALA A 50 -11.57 -5.79 -16.77
N ARG A 51 -12.01 -5.65 -15.50
CA ARG A 51 -12.63 -6.74 -14.70
C ARG A 51 -11.73 -7.97 -14.58
N ASP A 52 -10.42 -7.75 -14.58
CA ASP A 52 -9.42 -8.81 -14.46
C ASP A 52 -9.16 -9.13 -12.98
N GLY A 53 -10.07 -9.93 -12.40
CA GLY A 53 -9.96 -10.38 -11.01
C GLY A 53 -8.69 -11.18 -10.71
N LYS A 54 -8.07 -11.81 -11.72
CA LYS A 54 -6.83 -12.58 -11.55
C LYS A 54 -5.64 -11.63 -11.35
N THR A 55 -5.47 -10.67 -12.25
CA THR A 55 -4.41 -9.65 -12.12
C THR A 55 -4.61 -8.84 -10.85
N LEU A 56 -5.85 -8.40 -10.58
CA LEU A 56 -6.20 -7.69 -9.36
C LEU A 56 -5.84 -8.47 -8.10
N GLY A 57 -6.16 -9.77 -8.06
CA GLY A 57 -5.84 -10.66 -6.96
C GLY A 57 -4.33 -10.79 -6.69
N SER A 58 -3.51 -10.73 -7.74
CA SER A 58 -2.04 -10.87 -7.62
C SER A 58 -1.34 -9.67 -6.98
N LEU A 59 -2.03 -8.51 -6.91
CA LEU A 59 -1.50 -7.29 -6.30
C LEU A 59 -1.67 -7.27 -4.78
N PHE A 60 -2.41 -8.23 -4.22
CA PHE A 60 -2.65 -8.32 -2.78
C PHE A 60 -1.67 -9.25 -2.08
N LEU A 61 -1.34 -8.89 -0.84
CA LEU A 61 -0.61 -9.75 0.06
C LEU A 61 -1.49 -10.94 0.51
N PRO A 62 -0.93 -12.15 0.64
CA PRO A 62 -1.71 -13.39 0.75
C PRO A 62 -2.65 -13.47 1.96
N ASP A 63 -2.27 -12.92 3.13
CA ASP A 63 -3.00 -13.14 4.40
C ASP A 63 -3.14 -11.86 5.26
N HIS A 64 -3.91 -10.88 4.79
CA HIS A 64 -4.27 -9.70 5.59
C HIS A 64 -5.78 -9.57 5.79
N ASN A 65 -6.20 -9.58 7.07
CA ASN A 65 -7.61 -9.56 7.50
C ASN A 65 -8.16 -8.14 7.72
N SER A 66 -7.57 -7.12 7.11
CA SER A 66 -7.99 -5.72 7.30
C SER A 66 -9.09 -5.29 6.32
N TRP A 67 -9.73 -6.23 5.62
CA TRP A 67 -10.70 -5.92 4.59
C TRP A 67 -12.10 -5.75 5.16
N LEU A 68 -12.73 -4.63 4.83
CA LEU A 68 -14.10 -4.31 5.19
C LEU A 68 -14.86 -3.99 3.91
N SER A 69 -16.05 -4.56 3.79
CA SER A 69 -17.01 -4.17 2.75
C SER A 69 -18.03 -3.21 3.36
N VAL A 70 -18.33 -2.16 2.61
CA VAL A 70 -19.24 -1.08 3.00
C VAL A 70 -20.33 -0.99 1.95
N ALA A 71 -21.58 -1.18 2.38
CA ALA A 71 -22.70 -0.99 1.47
C ALA A 71 -22.92 0.50 1.18
N ASP A 72 -23.22 0.81 -0.09
CA ASP A 72 -23.70 2.13 -0.51
C ASP A 72 -24.90 2.58 0.33
N ASP A 73 -25.01 3.87 0.60
CA ASP A 73 -26.07 4.42 1.45
C ASP A 73 -27.48 4.04 0.98
N ALA A 74 -27.72 4.12 -0.33
CA ALA A 74 -29.00 3.77 -0.92
C ALA A 74 -29.33 2.26 -0.78
N VAL A 75 -28.33 1.40 -0.90
CA VAL A 75 -28.49 -0.05 -0.74
C VAL A 75 -28.71 -0.38 0.73
N TRP A 76 -27.88 0.19 1.61
CA TRP A 76 -27.97 -0.04 3.05
C TRP A 76 -29.31 0.43 3.62
N ALA A 77 -29.82 1.61 3.22
CA ALA A 77 -31.12 2.11 3.67
C ALA A 77 -32.26 1.14 3.34
N LYS A 78 -32.27 0.57 2.11
CA LYS A 78 -33.26 -0.42 1.68
C LYS A 78 -33.16 -1.73 2.48
N VAL A 79 -31.94 -2.19 2.77
CA VAL A 79 -31.71 -3.40 3.57
C VAL A 79 -32.14 -3.17 5.01
N LYS A 80 -31.76 -2.03 5.61
CA LYS A 80 -32.07 -1.66 7.00
C LYS A 80 -33.57 -1.55 7.26
N ALA A 81 -34.34 -1.05 6.30
CA ALA A 81 -35.80 -0.96 6.40
C ALA A 81 -36.47 -2.34 6.55
N ARG A 82 -35.89 -3.39 5.97
CA ARG A 82 -36.38 -4.79 6.07
C ARG A 82 -35.73 -5.57 7.21
N HIS A 83 -34.49 -5.23 7.54
CA HIS A 83 -33.69 -5.87 8.58
C HIS A 83 -33.10 -4.79 9.50
N PRO A 84 -33.83 -4.39 10.56
CA PRO A 84 -33.41 -3.31 11.44
C PRO A 84 -32.05 -3.52 12.11
N ASN A 85 -31.54 -4.75 12.17
CA ASN A 85 -30.22 -5.07 12.72
C ASN A 85 -29.10 -5.14 11.68
N ALA A 86 -29.39 -4.87 10.40
CA ALA A 86 -28.38 -4.88 9.35
C ALA A 86 -27.26 -3.86 9.62
N ARG A 87 -26.01 -4.31 9.47
CA ARG A 87 -24.80 -3.49 9.58
C ARG A 87 -24.46 -2.92 8.21
N LYS A 88 -23.99 -1.67 8.17
CA LYS A 88 -23.50 -1.04 6.93
C LYS A 88 -22.13 -1.59 6.52
N VAL A 89 -21.29 -1.83 7.53
CA VAL A 89 -19.92 -2.31 7.40
C VAL A 89 -19.82 -3.74 7.92
N HIS A 90 -19.20 -4.61 7.12
CA HIS A 90 -19.00 -6.02 7.44
C HIS A 90 -17.57 -6.47 7.09
N PRO A 91 -17.00 -7.44 7.84
CA PRO A 91 -15.75 -8.09 7.45
C PRO A 91 -15.86 -8.71 6.07
N SER A 92 -14.77 -8.68 5.30
CA SER A 92 -14.69 -9.27 3.96
C SER A 92 -13.24 -9.70 3.68
N THR A 93 -12.91 -10.02 2.43
CA THR A 93 -11.56 -10.36 1.99
C THR A 93 -11.23 -9.72 0.64
N TRP A 94 -9.94 -9.57 0.33
CA TRP A 94 -9.52 -9.13 -0.99
C TRP A 94 -9.99 -10.10 -2.10
N LYS A 95 -10.14 -11.39 -1.78
CA LYS A 95 -10.63 -12.43 -2.72
C LYS A 95 -12.08 -12.17 -3.11
N GLU A 96 -12.93 -11.85 -2.13
CA GLU A 96 -14.32 -11.45 -2.37
C GLU A 96 -14.41 -10.16 -3.18
N PHE A 97 -13.53 -9.18 -2.91
CA PHE A 97 -13.44 -7.96 -3.71
C PHE A 97 -13.02 -8.25 -5.16
N ALA A 98 -11.98 -9.05 -5.39
CA ALA A 98 -11.54 -9.42 -6.73
C ALA A 98 -12.64 -10.18 -7.51
N GLN A 99 -13.36 -11.08 -6.83
CA GLN A 99 -14.51 -11.76 -7.39
C GLN A 99 -15.64 -10.79 -7.74
N PHE A 100 -15.96 -9.85 -6.85
CA PHE A 100 -16.96 -8.80 -7.09
C PHE A 100 -16.60 -7.96 -8.32
N VAL A 101 -15.34 -7.54 -8.46
CA VAL A 101 -14.87 -6.78 -9.63
C VAL A 101 -15.04 -7.60 -10.92
N GLN A 102 -14.66 -8.88 -10.88
CA GLN A 102 -14.74 -9.77 -12.03
C GLN A 102 -16.19 -10.00 -12.51
N THR A 103 -17.14 -10.08 -11.58
CA THR A 103 -18.55 -10.43 -11.88
C THR A 103 -19.49 -9.24 -11.94
N SER A 104 -19.05 -8.04 -11.55
CA SER A 104 -19.88 -6.83 -11.60
C SER A 104 -20.36 -6.58 -13.02
N GLU A 105 -21.68 -6.45 -13.24
CA GLU A 105 -22.24 -6.13 -14.55
C GLU A 105 -22.01 -4.67 -14.93
N LYS A 106 -21.97 -3.77 -13.94
CA LYS A 106 -21.76 -2.34 -14.13
C LYS A 106 -20.28 -1.99 -14.04
N PRO A 107 -19.80 -1.02 -14.84
CA PRO A 107 -18.46 -0.46 -14.64
C PRO A 107 -18.27 -0.03 -13.19
N ILE A 108 -17.16 -0.44 -12.59
CA ILE A 108 -16.74 0.04 -11.28
C ILE A 108 -15.89 1.27 -11.55
N GLU A 109 -16.43 2.44 -11.24
CA GLU A 109 -15.74 3.70 -11.48
C GLU A 109 -14.94 4.11 -10.24
N GLU A 110 -13.83 3.43 -9.98
CA GLU A 110 -12.88 3.87 -8.97
C GLU A 110 -12.04 5.02 -9.53
N ARG A 111 -12.26 6.23 -9.02
CA ARG A 111 -11.53 7.43 -9.44
C ARG A 111 -10.36 7.65 -8.49
N PHE A 112 -9.16 7.33 -8.95
CA PHE A 112 -7.94 7.65 -8.23
C PHE A 112 -7.54 9.10 -8.52
N TYR A 113 -7.63 9.97 -7.52
CA TYR A 113 -7.19 11.36 -7.60
C TYR A 113 -6.31 11.70 -6.39
N ASN A 114 -5.41 12.67 -6.56
CA ASN A 114 -4.49 13.14 -5.53
C ASN A 114 -3.57 12.06 -4.92
N VAL A 115 -3.15 11.08 -5.74
CA VAL A 115 -2.12 10.11 -5.32
C VAL A 115 -0.79 10.83 -5.15
N ARG A 116 -0.31 10.90 -3.91
CA ARG A 116 1.01 11.46 -3.54
C ARG A 116 1.84 10.35 -2.92
N ILE A 117 3.08 10.22 -3.38
CA ILE A 117 4.02 9.21 -2.91
C ILE A 117 5.13 9.95 -2.15
N ASP A 118 5.04 9.94 -0.83
CA ASP A 118 6.04 10.51 0.06
C ASP A 118 6.89 9.34 0.62
N THR A 119 8.10 9.17 0.07
CA THR A 119 9.02 8.05 0.38
C THR A 119 10.31 8.51 1.03
#